data_AF-A0A087UJW1-F1
#
_entry.id   AF-A0A087UJW1-F1
#
_cell.length_a   1.000
_cell.length_b   1.000
_cell.length_c   1.000
_cell.angle_alpha   90.00
_cell.angle_beta   90.00
_cell.angle_gamma   90.00
#
_symmetry.space_group_name_H-M   'P 1'
#
loop_
_entity.id
_entity.type
_entity.pdbx_description
1 polymer ?
#
loop_
_entity_poly.entity_id
_entity_poly.type
_entity_poly.pdbx_seq_one_letter_code
_entity_poly.pdbx_strand_id
1 'polypeptide(L)'
;MRTEDSDDVKQYTQARDIEKIVVPLGDKLTSLKSKFLDIINGYLKRLSQRKAITPKNPASLSKFQVLKMRDAFSQHPPKNMDKYSYGLCLADFSLCISLYHAYELLMLHGARSFYNFLIGVVNGDKSIPHARAELLKNEDFDEMINIVKENYIADSDENNDQRVGKIVLPSHPKLEKLQEVVLNHFRSYRDSAQGTRVMVFSQYRD
;
A
#
# COMPACT_ATOMS: atom_id res chain seq x y z
N MET A 1 11.03 -9.78 33.40
CA MET A 1 11.71 -9.94 32.09
C MET A 1 12.91 -9.00 32.12
N ARG A 2 14.14 -9.52 31.99
CA ARG A 2 15.36 -8.70 31.93
C ARG A 2 15.40 -7.99 30.57
N THR A 3 15.63 -6.68 30.56
CA THR A 3 15.72 -5.84 29.35
C THR A 3 17.13 -5.30 29.19
N GLU A 4 17.43 -4.72 28.03
CA GLU A 4 18.74 -4.12 27.70
C GLU A 4 19.16 -2.98 28.66
N ASP A 5 18.18 -2.40 29.36
CA ASP A 5 18.34 -1.32 30.35
C ASP A 5 18.53 -1.82 31.80
N SER A 6 18.48 -3.14 32.04
CA SER A 6 18.66 -3.70 33.39
C SER A 6 20.09 -3.49 33.86
N ASP A 7 20.30 -3.08 35.12
CA ASP A 7 21.62 -2.69 35.65
C ASP A 7 22.70 -3.77 35.51
N ASP A 8 22.31 -5.04 35.58
CA ASP A 8 23.18 -6.20 35.40
C ASP A 8 23.55 -6.46 33.93
N VAL A 9 22.70 -6.05 32.99
CA VAL A 9 22.86 -6.26 31.54
C VAL A 9 23.51 -5.05 30.86
N LYS A 10 23.25 -3.83 31.35
CA LYS A 10 23.66 -2.56 30.73
C LYS A 10 25.16 -2.45 30.47
N GLN A 11 25.99 -3.04 31.35
CA GLN A 11 27.46 -3.08 31.18
C GLN A 11 27.94 -3.92 29.99
N TYR A 12 27.10 -4.83 29.50
CA TYR A 12 27.36 -5.68 28.33
C TYR A 12 26.61 -5.19 27.07
N THR A 13 25.75 -4.18 27.20
CA THR A 13 25.00 -3.59 26.09
C THR A 13 25.85 -2.53 25.40
N GLN A 14 26.17 -2.74 24.11
CA GLN A 14 26.77 -1.69 23.29
C GLN A 14 25.71 -0.66 22.90
N ALA A 15 26.03 0.63 23.07
CA ALA A 15 25.14 1.70 22.67
C ALA A 15 24.92 1.68 21.15
N ARG A 16 23.65 1.74 20.73
CA ARG A 16 23.26 1.89 19.33
C ARG A 16 22.71 3.29 19.15
N ASP A 17 23.22 4.01 18.16
CA ASP A 17 22.62 5.28 17.75
C ASP A 17 21.51 5.01 16.73
N ILE A 18 20.31 5.53 16.99
CA ILE A 18 19.12 5.30 16.16
C ILE A 18 18.62 6.65 15.67
N GLU A 19 18.90 6.94 14.41
CA GLU A 19 18.36 8.12 13.73
C GLU A 19 17.02 7.78 13.08
N LYS A 20 15.93 8.40 13.57
CA LYS A 20 14.60 8.24 12.98
C LYS A 20 14.32 9.35 11.96
N ILE A 21 14.32 8.97 10.68
CA ILE A 21 13.95 9.87 9.58
C ILE A 21 12.48 9.64 9.20
N VAL A 22 11.65 10.67 9.34
CA VAL A 22 10.25 10.64 8.88
C VAL A 22 10.19 11.19 7.46
N VAL A 23 9.76 10.35 6.52
CA VAL A 23 9.64 10.73 5.10
C VAL A 23 8.16 10.98 4.75
N PRO A 24 7.78 12.19 4.34
CA PRO A 24 6.42 12.48 3.91
C PRO A 24 6.08 11.76 2.60
N LEU A 25 4.78 11.52 2.35
CA LEU A 25 4.30 10.78 1.17
C LEU A 25 4.46 11.59 -0.14
N GLY A 26 4.61 12.91 -0.05
CA GLY A 26 4.70 13.81 -1.20
C GLY A 26 3.35 14.08 -1.87
N ASP A 27 3.25 15.18 -2.60
CA ASP A 27 1.97 15.70 -3.09
C ASP A 27 1.31 14.77 -4.13
N LYS A 28 2.11 14.22 -5.06
CA LYS A 28 1.61 13.32 -6.11
C LYS A 28 0.94 12.06 -5.53
N LEU A 29 1.62 11.37 -4.61
CA LEU A 29 1.07 10.18 -3.96
C LEU A 29 -0.06 10.51 -2.98
N THR A 30 -0.04 11.70 -2.36
CA THR A 30 -1.14 12.16 -1.49
C THR A 30 -2.42 12.41 -2.29
N SER A 31 -2.31 13.02 -3.47
CA SER A 31 -3.42 13.20 -4.41
C SER A 31 -3.95 11.85 -4.91
N LEU A 32 -3.06 10.94 -5.30
CA LEU A 32 -3.44 9.58 -5.70
C LEU A 32 -4.15 8.82 -4.58
N LYS A 33 -3.61 8.87 -3.36
CA LYS A 33 -4.24 8.31 -2.16
C LYS A 33 -5.65 8.85 -1.97
N SER A 34 -5.85 10.15 -2.13
CA SER A 34 -7.15 10.78 -1.90
C SER A 34 -8.18 10.31 -2.92
N LYS A 35 -7.84 10.34 -4.23
CA LYS A 35 -8.68 9.78 -5.30
C LYS A 35 -9.02 8.30 -5.03
N PHE A 36 -8.05 7.51 -4.61
CA PHE A 36 -8.29 6.08 -4.34
C PHE A 36 -9.21 5.84 -3.13
N LEU A 37 -9.09 6.65 -2.08
CA LEU A 37 -9.98 6.59 -0.93
C LEU A 37 -11.41 6.99 -1.27
N ASP A 38 -11.62 7.90 -2.21
CA ASP A 38 -12.96 8.26 -2.72
C ASP A 38 -13.62 7.10 -3.47
N ILE A 39 -12.85 6.37 -4.29
CA ILE A 39 -13.32 5.14 -4.94
C ILE A 39 -13.73 4.10 -3.88
N ILE A 40 -12.89 3.85 -2.87
CA ILE A 40 -13.22 2.95 -1.74
C ILE A 40 -14.49 3.41 -1.02
N ASN A 41 -14.65 4.72 -0.82
CA ASN A 41 -15.80 5.31 -0.13
C ASN A 41 -17.12 4.99 -0.85
N GLY A 42 -17.13 4.96 -2.18
CA GLY A 42 -18.31 4.57 -2.97
C GLY A 42 -18.84 3.19 -2.55
N TYR A 43 -17.94 2.22 -2.42
CA TYR A 43 -18.29 0.85 -2.03
C TYR A 43 -18.65 0.74 -0.53
N LEU A 44 -17.98 1.48 0.35
CA LEU A 44 -18.36 1.54 1.77
C LEU A 44 -19.72 2.18 2.01
N LYS A 45 -20.06 3.22 1.24
CA LYS A 45 -21.39 3.84 1.28
C LYS A 45 -22.47 2.85 0.84
N ARG A 46 -22.21 2.05 -0.19
CA ARG A 46 -23.12 0.98 -0.64
C ARG A 46 -23.38 -0.06 0.46
N LEU A 47 -22.33 -0.52 1.14
CA LEU A 47 -22.46 -1.40 2.31
C LEU A 47 -23.26 -0.74 3.45
N SER A 48 -23.04 0.55 3.70
CA SER A 48 -23.73 1.31 4.74
C SER A 48 -25.22 1.48 4.44
N GLN A 49 -25.57 1.78 3.18
CA GLN A 49 -26.96 1.91 2.72
C GLN A 49 -27.75 0.61 2.88
N ARG A 50 -27.10 -0.54 2.68
CA ARG A 50 -27.68 -1.87 2.91
C ARG A 50 -27.68 -2.29 4.38
N LYS A 51 -27.30 -1.40 5.30
CA LYS A 51 -27.19 -1.67 6.75
C LYS A 51 -26.21 -2.81 7.07
N ALA A 52 -25.25 -3.09 6.19
CA ALA A 52 -24.23 -4.12 6.42
C ALA A 52 -23.13 -3.60 7.37
N ILE A 53 -22.86 -2.30 7.33
CA ILE A 53 -21.87 -1.62 8.18
C ILE A 53 -22.40 -0.27 8.66
N THR A 54 -21.86 0.24 9.75
CA THR A 54 -22.01 1.65 10.11
C THR A 54 -21.13 2.51 9.19
N PRO A 55 -21.53 3.74 8.83
CA PRO A 55 -20.65 4.66 8.10
C PRO A 55 -19.28 4.82 8.78
N LYS A 56 -18.21 4.76 7.98
CA LYS A 56 -16.82 4.89 8.43
C LYS A 56 -16.06 5.83 7.52
N ASN A 57 -15.04 6.48 8.06
CA ASN A 57 -14.06 7.19 7.26
C ASN A 57 -13.14 6.17 6.55
N PRO A 58 -13.06 6.15 5.20
CA PRO A 58 -12.20 5.23 4.46
C PRO A 58 -10.73 5.27 4.91
N ALA A 59 -10.20 6.45 5.21
CA ALA A 59 -8.80 6.63 5.60
C ALA A 59 -8.46 6.01 6.97
N SER A 60 -9.48 5.77 7.81
CA SER A 60 -9.32 5.24 9.17
C SER A 60 -9.36 3.71 9.25
N LEU A 61 -9.75 3.05 8.15
CA LEU A 61 -9.93 1.61 8.11
C LEU A 61 -8.67 0.89 7.61
N SER A 62 -8.40 -0.27 8.20
CA SER A 62 -7.43 -1.23 7.69
C SER A 62 -8.12 -2.41 7.01
N LYS A 63 -7.38 -3.14 6.17
CA LYS A 63 -7.84 -4.39 5.56
C LYS A 63 -8.39 -5.37 6.60
N PHE A 64 -7.71 -5.49 7.75
CA PHE A 64 -8.12 -6.35 8.84
C PHE A 64 -9.45 -5.94 9.49
N GLN A 65 -9.69 -4.63 9.64
CA GLN A 65 -10.97 -4.15 10.15
C GLN A 65 -12.12 -4.46 9.20
N VAL A 66 -11.91 -4.33 7.89
CA VAL A 66 -12.92 -4.69 6.88
C VAL A 66 -13.21 -6.20 6.89
N LEU A 67 -12.18 -7.03 7.05
CA LEU A 67 -12.34 -8.48 7.25
C LEU A 67 -13.21 -8.79 8.47
N LYS A 68 -12.91 -8.16 9.63
CA LYS A 68 -13.72 -8.32 10.84
C LYS A 68 -15.18 -7.86 10.65
N MET A 69 -15.40 -6.78 9.91
CA MET A 69 -16.74 -6.27 9.61
C MET A 69 -17.54 -7.25 8.74
N ARG A 70 -16.89 -7.88 7.74
CA ARG A 70 -17.50 -8.94 6.93
C ARG A 70 -17.87 -10.16 7.78
N ASP A 71 -16.98 -10.56 8.69
CA ASP A 71 -17.21 -11.74 9.53
C ASP A 71 -18.37 -11.48 10.51
N ALA A 72 -18.43 -10.28 11.11
CA ALA A 72 -19.55 -9.86 11.96
C ALA A 72 -20.87 -9.80 11.18
N PHE A 73 -20.86 -9.28 9.95
CA PHE A 73 -22.03 -9.26 9.08
C PHE A 73 -22.51 -10.67 8.72
N SER A 74 -21.59 -11.60 8.45
CA SER A 74 -21.93 -13.00 8.14
C SER A 74 -22.54 -13.73 9.32
N GLN A 75 -22.08 -13.44 10.55
CA GLN A 75 -22.62 -14.05 11.78
C GLN A 75 -23.97 -13.44 12.18
N HIS A 76 -24.17 -12.15 11.92
CA HIS A 76 -25.36 -11.41 12.31
C HIS A 76 -25.93 -10.61 11.14
N PRO A 77 -26.46 -11.28 10.09
CA PRO A 77 -27.03 -10.57 8.96
C PRO A 77 -28.31 -9.80 9.38
N PRO A 78 -28.63 -8.66 8.73
CA PRO A 78 -29.85 -7.93 9.01
C PRO A 78 -31.09 -8.81 8.79
N LYS A 79 -32.00 -8.84 9.77
CA LYS A 79 -33.16 -9.77 9.81
C LYS A 79 -34.08 -9.73 8.59
N ASN A 80 -34.15 -8.59 7.90
CA ASN A 80 -35.05 -8.38 6.75
C ASN A 80 -34.29 -8.36 5.40
N MET A 81 -33.06 -8.88 5.36
CA MET A 81 -32.26 -8.93 4.14
C MET A 81 -32.56 -10.20 3.34
N ASP A 82 -32.88 -10.04 2.06
CA ASP A 82 -33.03 -11.17 1.16
C ASP A 82 -31.66 -11.78 0.77
N LYS A 83 -31.68 -13.03 0.29
CA LYS A 83 -30.45 -13.78 -0.05
C LYS A 83 -29.63 -13.10 -1.15
N TYR A 84 -30.28 -12.41 -2.09
CA TYR A 84 -29.59 -11.75 -3.19
C TYR A 84 -28.85 -10.50 -2.67
N SER A 85 -29.53 -9.65 -1.89
CA SER A 85 -28.89 -8.49 -1.23
C SER A 85 -27.75 -8.90 -0.30
N TYR A 86 -27.91 -10.02 0.42
CA TYR A 86 -26.84 -10.59 1.26
C TYR A 86 -25.60 -10.97 0.42
N GLY A 87 -25.81 -11.68 -0.70
CA GLY A 87 -24.75 -12.04 -1.63
C GLY A 87 -24.02 -10.81 -2.19
N LEU A 88 -24.76 -9.76 -2.57
CA LEU A 88 -24.17 -8.50 -3.03
C LEU A 88 -23.32 -7.82 -1.94
N CYS A 89 -23.74 -7.85 -0.68
CA CYS A 89 -22.94 -7.31 0.43
C CYS A 89 -21.63 -8.08 0.61
N LEU A 90 -21.66 -9.42 0.55
CA LEU A 90 -20.44 -10.23 0.63
C LEU A 90 -19.47 -9.97 -0.54
N ALA A 91 -20.03 -9.72 -1.72
CA ALA A 91 -19.26 -9.37 -2.91
C ALA A 91 -18.60 -7.98 -2.74
N ASP A 92 -19.34 -7.00 -2.21
CA ASP A 92 -18.82 -5.67 -1.86
C ASP A 92 -17.73 -5.72 -0.79
N PHE A 93 -17.90 -6.54 0.25
CA PHE A 93 -16.85 -6.76 1.25
C PHE A 93 -15.58 -7.33 0.62
N SER A 94 -15.73 -8.31 -0.27
CA SER A 94 -14.60 -8.93 -0.97
C SER A 94 -13.86 -7.92 -1.85
N LEU A 95 -14.59 -7.05 -2.55
CA LEU A 95 -14.02 -5.94 -3.30
C LEU A 95 -13.30 -4.95 -2.39
N CYS A 96 -13.92 -4.50 -1.30
CA CYS A 96 -13.28 -3.61 -0.33
C CYS A 96 -11.99 -4.21 0.23
N ILE A 97 -11.96 -5.50 0.60
CA ILE A 97 -10.74 -6.16 1.09
C ILE A 97 -9.61 -6.10 0.06
N SER A 98 -9.93 -6.32 -1.22
CA SER A 98 -8.96 -6.19 -2.33
C SER A 98 -8.46 -4.74 -2.45
N LEU A 99 -9.35 -3.76 -2.41
CA LEU A 99 -8.99 -2.34 -2.50
C LEU A 99 -8.16 -1.87 -1.32
N TYR A 100 -8.45 -2.29 -0.09
CA TYR A 100 -7.62 -1.97 1.07
C TYR A 100 -6.24 -2.63 1.00
N HIS A 101 -6.13 -3.80 0.36
CA HIS A 101 -4.80 -4.37 0.09
C HIS A 101 -4.02 -3.51 -0.91
N ALA A 102 -4.66 -3.04 -1.99
CA ALA A 102 -4.02 -2.09 -2.89
C ALA A 102 -3.62 -0.80 -2.16
N TYR A 103 -4.46 -0.29 -1.26
CA TYR A 103 -4.15 0.89 -0.44
C TYR A 103 -2.91 0.67 0.44
N GLU A 104 -2.76 -0.49 1.06
CA GLU A 104 -1.55 -0.87 1.81
C GLU A 104 -0.32 -0.85 0.88
N LEU A 105 -0.43 -1.40 -0.33
CA LEU A 105 0.64 -1.39 -1.32
C LEU A 105 1.06 0.03 -1.70
N LEU A 106 0.10 0.92 -1.92
CA LEU A 106 0.39 2.33 -2.23
C LEU A 106 1.17 3.01 -1.10
N MET A 107 0.76 2.77 0.15
CA MET A 107 1.35 3.40 1.33
C MET A 107 2.73 2.83 1.74
N LEU A 108 2.99 1.56 1.44
CA LEU A 108 4.20 0.86 1.87
C LEU A 108 5.23 0.71 0.75
N HIS A 109 4.77 0.43 -0.47
CA HIS A 109 5.61 0.05 -1.62
C HIS A 109 5.54 1.06 -2.77
N GLY A 110 4.59 1.98 -2.73
CA GLY A 110 4.44 3.05 -3.72
C GLY A 110 3.55 2.71 -4.91
N ALA A 111 3.47 3.65 -5.84
CA ALA A 111 2.49 3.64 -6.93
C ALA A 111 2.66 2.46 -7.91
N ARG A 112 3.89 1.97 -8.11
CA ARG A 112 4.15 0.86 -9.05
C ARG A 112 3.58 -0.47 -8.55
N SER A 113 3.83 -0.83 -7.30
CA SER A 113 3.28 -2.06 -6.71
C SER A 113 1.75 -1.99 -6.61
N PHE A 114 1.22 -0.82 -6.29
CA PHE A 114 -0.21 -0.51 -6.35
C PHE A 114 -0.80 -0.76 -7.74
N TYR A 115 -0.19 -0.18 -8.79
CA TYR A 115 -0.62 -0.34 -10.18
C TYR A 115 -0.57 -1.81 -10.63
N ASN A 116 0.56 -2.48 -10.44
CA ASN A 116 0.74 -3.89 -10.84
C ASN A 116 -0.24 -4.84 -10.14
N PHE A 117 -0.64 -4.51 -8.90
CA PHE A 117 -1.69 -5.26 -8.22
C PHE A 117 -3.05 -5.02 -8.86
N LEU A 118 -3.44 -3.76 -9.06
CA LEU A 118 -4.75 -3.40 -9.62
C LEU A 118 -4.93 -3.90 -11.06
N ILE A 119 -3.91 -3.82 -11.90
CA ILE A 119 -3.94 -4.40 -13.24
C ILE A 119 -4.11 -5.92 -13.17
N GLY A 120 -3.40 -6.62 -12.28
CA GLY A 120 -3.62 -8.04 -12.05
C GLY A 120 -5.04 -8.37 -11.55
N VAL A 121 -5.66 -7.48 -10.78
CA VAL A 121 -7.07 -7.61 -10.38
C VAL A 121 -8.02 -7.47 -11.58
N VAL A 122 -7.79 -6.49 -12.46
CA VAL A 122 -8.62 -6.23 -13.64
C VAL A 122 -8.43 -7.30 -14.71
N ASN A 123 -7.21 -7.81 -14.90
CA ASN A 123 -6.93 -8.89 -15.85
C ASN A 123 -7.49 -10.23 -15.40
N GLY A 124 -7.74 -10.40 -14.10
CA GLY A 124 -8.30 -11.62 -13.50
C GLY A 124 -7.26 -12.55 -12.86
N ASP A 125 -5.99 -12.16 -12.84
CA ASP A 125 -4.90 -12.94 -12.24
C ASP A 125 -4.97 -12.94 -10.71
N LYS A 126 -5.55 -11.89 -10.12
CA LYS A 126 -5.52 -11.61 -8.67
C LYS A 126 -6.90 -11.36 -8.05
N SER A 127 -8.02 -11.63 -8.77
CA SER A 127 -9.35 -11.24 -8.28
C SER A 127 -10.48 -12.24 -8.54
N ILE A 128 -11.55 -12.06 -7.77
CA ILE A 128 -12.84 -12.73 -7.95
C ILE A 128 -13.59 -11.98 -9.08
N PRO A 129 -14.26 -12.67 -10.03
CA PRO A 129 -14.89 -12.05 -11.21
C PRO A 129 -15.77 -10.82 -10.95
N HIS A 130 -16.43 -10.76 -9.79
CA HIS A 130 -17.25 -9.63 -9.38
C HIS A 130 -16.43 -8.34 -9.16
N ALA A 131 -15.26 -8.43 -8.52
CA ALA A 131 -14.42 -7.26 -8.25
C ALA A 131 -13.95 -6.61 -9.56
N ARG A 132 -13.55 -7.43 -10.54
CA ARG A 132 -13.22 -6.98 -11.90
C ARG A 132 -14.40 -6.26 -12.55
N ALA A 133 -15.58 -6.86 -12.54
CA ALA A 133 -16.76 -6.30 -13.20
C ALA A 133 -17.22 -4.96 -12.61
N GLU A 134 -17.05 -4.75 -11.29
CA GLU A 134 -17.37 -3.50 -10.62
C GLU A 134 -16.33 -2.40 -10.88
N LEU A 135 -15.04 -2.75 -10.95
CA LEU A 135 -13.98 -1.78 -11.22
C LEU A 135 -13.99 -1.29 -12.66
N LEU A 136 -14.22 -2.18 -13.63
CA LEU A 136 -14.33 -1.83 -15.05
C LEU A 136 -15.52 -0.92 -15.39
N LYS A 137 -16.46 -0.73 -14.47
CA LYS A 137 -17.60 0.19 -14.63
C LYS A 137 -17.37 1.54 -13.96
N ASN A 138 -16.26 1.70 -13.25
CA ASN A 138 -15.99 2.87 -12.45
C ASN A 138 -15.06 3.81 -13.23
N GLU A 139 -15.62 4.88 -13.80
CA GLU A 139 -14.86 5.86 -14.59
C GLU A 139 -13.74 6.54 -13.79
N ASP A 140 -13.98 6.83 -12.50
CA ASP A 140 -12.96 7.41 -11.61
C ASP A 140 -11.76 6.46 -11.42
N PHE A 141 -12.02 5.14 -11.42
CA PHE A 141 -10.97 4.13 -11.34
C PHE A 141 -10.13 4.10 -12.61
N ASP A 142 -10.76 4.13 -13.78
CA ASP A 142 -10.05 4.14 -15.07
C ASP A 142 -9.21 5.41 -15.23
N GLU A 143 -9.74 6.58 -14.87
CA GLU A 143 -8.98 7.83 -14.85
C GLU A 143 -7.76 7.73 -13.93
N MET A 144 -7.94 7.22 -12.70
CA MET A 144 -6.86 7.04 -11.74
C MET A 144 -5.77 6.10 -12.28
N ILE A 145 -6.14 4.98 -12.89
CA ILE A 145 -5.18 4.02 -13.45
C ILE A 145 -4.36 4.66 -14.56
N ASN A 146 -4.97 5.45 -15.44
CA ASN A 146 -4.26 6.18 -16.49
C ASN A 146 -3.26 7.19 -15.92
N ILE A 147 -3.67 7.98 -14.91
CA ILE A 147 -2.78 8.91 -14.21
C ILE A 147 -1.57 8.16 -13.63
N VAL A 148 -1.79 7.01 -12.98
CA VAL A 148 -0.69 6.22 -12.40
C VAL A 148 0.24 5.69 -13.50
N LYS A 149 -0.34 5.20 -14.60
CA LYS A 149 0.44 4.68 -15.73
C LYS A 149 1.36 5.76 -16.31
N GLU A 150 0.82 6.93 -16.59
CA GLU A 150 1.59 8.05 -17.16
C GLU A 150 2.69 8.55 -16.22
N ASN A 151 2.39 8.67 -14.91
CA ASN A 151 3.33 9.27 -13.96
C ASN A 151 4.38 8.31 -13.38
N TYR A 152 4.14 6.99 -13.40
CA TYR A 152 4.99 6.02 -12.69
C TYR A 152 5.41 4.80 -13.52
N ILE A 153 4.77 4.56 -14.67
CA ILE A 153 4.98 3.34 -15.49
C ILE A 153 5.50 3.67 -16.90
N ALA A 154 5.03 4.73 -17.56
CA ALA A 154 5.35 5.02 -18.96
C ALA A 154 6.86 5.18 -19.27
N ASP A 155 7.68 5.55 -18.28
CA ASP A 155 9.14 5.60 -18.45
C ASP A 155 9.83 4.20 -18.42
N SER A 156 9.06 3.11 -18.32
CA SER A 156 9.57 1.75 -18.12
C SER A 156 9.41 0.78 -19.30
N ASP A 157 8.95 1.19 -20.48
CA ASP A 157 8.87 0.30 -21.66
C ASP A 157 10.26 -0.23 -22.10
N GLU A 158 10.62 -1.39 -21.56
CA GLU A 158 10.75 -2.70 -22.24
C GLU A 158 11.48 -2.80 -23.59
N ASN A 159 12.68 -2.22 -23.74
CA ASN A 159 13.59 -2.65 -24.81
C ASN A 159 15.10 -2.61 -24.51
N ASN A 160 15.53 -2.68 -23.24
CA ASN A 160 16.96 -2.93 -23.02
C ASN A 160 17.28 -3.67 -21.72
N ASP A 161 17.75 -4.90 -21.91
CA ASP A 161 18.31 -5.82 -20.92
C ASP A 161 19.70 -5.37 -20.44
N GLN A 162 19.82 -4.10 -20.04
CA GLN A 162 21.03 -3.53 -19.48
C GLN A 162 20.72 -2.96 -18.10
N ARG A 163 20.82 -3.82 -17.09
CA ARG A 163 20.55 -3.55 -15.66
C ARG A 163 21.52 -2.57 -14.99
N VAL A 164 22.26 -1.77 -15.75
CA VAL A 164 23.22 -0.80 -15.22
C VAL A 164 22.87 0.57 -15.78
N GLY A 165 22.18 1.39 -14.98
CA GLY A 165 22.08 2.84 -15.24
C GLY A 165 20.71 3.41 -15.60
N LYS A 166 19.61 2.62 -15.65
CA LYS A 166 18.28 3.23 -15.81
C LYS A 166 17.84 3.87 -14.50
N ILE A 167 17.67 5.20 -14.50
CA ILE A 167 17.09 5.97 -13.40
C ILE A 167 15.64 5.50 -13.28
N VAL A 168 15.39 4.51 -12.42
CA VAL A 168 14.04 4.12 -12.05
C VAL A 168 13.47 5.31 -11.29
N LEU A 169 12.46 5.96 -11.86
CA LEU A 169 11.73 6.99 -11.13
C LEU A 169 11.26 6.39 -9.79
N PRO A 170 11.62 7.03 -8.66
CA PRO A 170 11.28 6.53 -7.34
C PRO A 170 9.76 6.41 -7.21
N SER A 171 9.27 5.19 -7.01
CA SER A 171 7.83 4.93 -6.84
C SER A 171 7.30 5.41 -5.48
N HIS A 172 8.21 5.71 -4.54
CA HIS A 172 7.90 6.12 -3.17
C HIS A 172 9.02 7.01 -2.59
N PRO A 173 8.70 8.11 -1.88
CA PRO A 173 9.70 9.05 -1.32
C PRO A 173 10.74 8.42 -0.38
N LYS A 174 10.38 7.31 0.29
CA LYS A 174 11.32 6.54 1.12
C LYS A 174 12.51 6.00 0.32
N LEU A 175 12.32 5.66 -0.96
CA LEU A 175 13.41 5.21 -1.83
C LEU A 175 14.35 6.36 -2.19
N GLU A 176 13.80 7.56 -2.44
CA GLU A 176 14.59 8.78 -2.64
C GLU A 176 15.44 9.08 -1.42
N LYS A 177 14.82 9.05 -0.24
CA LYS A 177 15.53 9.32 1.00
C LYS A 177 16.58 8.25 1.31
N LEU A 178 16.29 6.98 1.03
CA LEU A 178 17.27 5.90 1.15
C LEU A 178 18.49 6.15 0.25
N GLN A 179 18.24 6.48 -1.02
CA GLN A 179 19.31 6.79 -1.97
C GLN A 179 20.14 7.99 -1.48
N GLU A 180 19.48 9.05 -1.04
CA GLU A 180 20.14 10.24 -0.48
C GLU A 180 21.05 9.88 0.69
N VAL A 181 20.55 9.14 1.68
CA VAL A 181 21.30 8.73 2.88
C VAL A 181 22.50 7.86 2.51
N VAL A 182 22.31 6.87 1.63
CA VAL A 182 23.38 5.96 1.20
C VAL A 182 24.46 6.71 0.41
N LEU A 183 24.06 7.58 -0.51
CA LEU A 183 25.01 8.40 -1.28
C LEU A 183 25.77 9.36 -0.38
N ASN A 184 25.10 10.01 0.56
CA ASN A 184 25.73 10.92 1.51
C ASN A 184 26.76 10.18 2.36
N HIS A 185 26.43 8.98 2.86
CA HIS A 185 27.39 8.13 3.58
C HIS A 185 28.67 7.90 2.75
N PHE A 186 28.55 7.34 1.54
CA PHE A 186 29.74 7.04 0.74
C PHE A 186 30.52 8.29 0.29
N ARG A 187 29.85 9.44 0.14
CA ARG A 187 30.51 10.72 -0.13
C ARG A 187 31.31 11.20 1.07
N SER A 188 30.76 11.12 2.29
CA SER A 188 31.43 11.55 3.52
C SER A 188 32.66 10.72 3.86
N TYR A 189 32.68 9.45 3.46
CA TYR A 189 33.81 8.53 3.70
C TYR A 189 34.74 8.36 2.48
N ARG A 190 34.53 9.13 1.39
CA ARG A 190 35.29 8.98 0.13
C ARG A 190 36.80 9.17 0.33
N ASP A 191 37.18 10.15 1.14
CA ASP A 191 38.59 10.50 1.39
C ASP A 191 39.17 9.75 2.61
N SER A 192 38.37 8.91 3.26
CA SER A 192 38.85 8.07 4.36
C SER A 192 39.49 6.80 3.81
N ALA A 193 40.62 6.38 4.37
CA ALA A 193 41.32 5.15 3.97
C ALA A 193 40.56 3.85 4.36
N GLN A 194 39.37 3.97 4.96
CA GLN A 194 38.58 2.86 5.47
C GLN A 194 37.42 2.57 4.52
N GLY A 195 37.37 1.34 3.99
CA GLY A 195 36.22 0.89 3.22
C GLY A 195 34.99 0.71 4.12
N THR A 196 33.92 1.45 3.86
CA THR A 196 32.66 1.32 4.60
C THR A 196 31.68 0.38 3.90
N ARG A 197 30.70 -0.14 4.65
CA ARG A 197 29.65 -1.04 4.14
C ARG A 197 28.30 -0.60 4.68
N VAL A 198 27.27 -0.70 3.86
CA VAL A 198 25.88 -0.42 4.23
C VAL A 198 25.04 -1.68 4.05
N MET A 199 24.17 -1.97 5.01
CA MET A 199 23.16 -3.04 4.90
C MET A 199 21.77 -2.41 4.97
N VAL A 200 20.90 -2.74 4.00
CA VAL A 200 19.51 -2.27 3.94
C VAL A 200 18.58 -3.43 4.24
N PHE A 201 17.73 -3.28 5.24
CA PHE A 201 16.73 -4.28 5.61
C PHE A 201 15.35 -3.88 5.08
N SER A 202 14.63 -4.86 4.51
CA SER A 202 13.24 -4.73 4.09
C SER A 202 12.44 -5.91 4.64
N GLN A 203 11.19 -5.67 5.01
CA GLN A 203 10.26 -6.73 5.45
C GLN A 203 9.81 -7.61 4.28
N TYR A 204 9.75 -7.05 3.07
CA TYR A 204 9.24 -7.72 1.87
C TYR A 204 10.36 -7.89 0.85
N ARG A 205 10.30 -9.00 0.11
CA ARG A 205 11.30 -9.37 -0.91
C ARG A 205 11.13 -8.63 -2.23
N ASP A 206 9.90 -8.20 -2.51
CA ASP A 206 9.47 -7.60 -3.78
C ASP A 206 9.60 -6.06 -3.77
#